data_AF-A0AA35X0S0-F1
#
_entry.id   AF-A0AA35X0S0-F1
#
_cell.length_a   1.000
_cell.length_b   1.000
_cell.length_c   1.000
_cell.angle_alpha   90.00
_cell.angle_beta   90.00
_cell.angle_gamma   90.00
#
_symmetry.space_group_name_H-M   'P 1'
#
loop_
_entity.id
_entity.type
_entity.pdbx_description
1 polymer ?
#
loop_
_entity_poly.entity_id
_entity_poly.type
_entity_poly.pdbx_seq_one_letter_code
_entity_poly.pdbx_strand_id
1 'polypeptide(L)'
;MTSPDNVTSPDNDDSQDPTVEAFDDTDRGRFSAGELALFLDRKGRTYQENLALGGEFHCHLGWLAHDAVIGQPVGGWYTTSRGHVLLGIRPTLGDYVRLMPRGPQVIYAKDLGNIVSMADIFPGATIVEAGFGSGALTTALLRAVGPDGRVHSYEINEAVVSKAMSNVRSVIPDTSRLEVTVGDIFEGISDTDVDRVILDLPEPCRNWCWP
;
A
#
# COMPACT_ATOMS: atom_id res chain seq x y z
N MET A 1 68.25 18.69 -22.28
CA MET A 1 68.65 19.80 -21.39
C MET A 1 67.72 20.95 -21.78
N THR A 2 66.65 21.30 -21.07
CA THR A 2 66.41 21.43 -19.62
C THR A 2 64.89 21.45 -19.37
N SER A 3 64.38 20.72 -18.36
CA SER A 3 63.25 21.20 -17.53
C SER A 3 63.82 22.18 -16.48
N PRO A 4 63.06 23.16 -15.92
CA PRO A 4 62.06 22.91 -14.84
C PRO A 4 60.80 23.82 -14.89
N ASP A 5 59.61 23.32 -14.53
CA ASP A 5 58.84 23.47 -13.26
C ASP A 5 58.03 24.79 -13.11
N ASN A 6 56.70 24.70 -12.94
CA ASN A 6 56.00 24.78 -11.62
C ASN A 6 54.50 25.23 -11.72
N VAL A 7 53.59 24.39 -11.20
CA VAL A 7 52.39 24.63 -10.32
C VAL A 7 51.36 25.73 -10.72
N THR A 8 50.03 25.47 -10.80
CA THR A 8 49.10 25.37 -9.64
C THR A 8 47.71 24.79 -10.00
N SER A 9 47.21 23.91 -9.10
CA SER A 9 45.84 23.51 -8.69
C SER A 9 44.71 23.07 -9.65
N PRO A 10 43.95 22.00 -9.28
CA PRO A 10 42.68 21.61 -9.89
C PRO A 10 41.48 22.19 -9.13
N ASP A 11 40.52 22.79 -9.84
CA ASP A 11 39.21 23.09 -9.26
C ASP A 11 38.28 21.88 -9.50
N ASN A 12 38.03 21.16 -8.40
CA ASN A 12 36.95 20.19 -8.26
C ASN A 12 35.62 20.94 -8.18
N ASP A 13 34.70 20.67 -9.11
CA ASP A 13 33.26 20.87 -8.89
C ASP A 13 32.58 19.52 -9.06
N ASP A 14 32.62 18.74 -7.98
CA ASP A 14 31.88 17.50 -7.82
C ASP A 14 30.62 17.85 -7.01
N SER A 15 29.67 18.54 -7.65
CA SER A 15 28.31 18.69 -7.14
C SER A 15 27.55 17.39 -7.38
N GLN A 16 27.83 16.40 -6.54
CA GLN A 16 27.04 15.18 -6.44
C GLN A 16 25.67 15.53 -5.84
N ASP A 17 24.64 15.45 -6.69
CA ASP A 17 23.25 15.27 -6.24
C ASP A 17 23.20 14.08 -5.28
N PRO A 18 22.51 14.18 -4.12
CA PRO A 18 22.39 13.06 -3.23
C PRO A 18 21.54 11.99 -3.90
N THR A 19 22.20 10.94 -4.40
CA THR A 19 21.56 9.69 -4.76
C THR A 19 20.82 9.20 -3.53
N VAL A 20 19.49 9.21 -3.60
CA VAL A 20 18.62 8.52 -2.64
C VAL A 20 19.01 7.06 -2.63
N GLU A 21 19.82 6.65 -1.63
CA GLU A 21 20.22 5.27 -1.46
C GLU A 21 18.97 4.40 -1.28
N ALA A 22 18.89 3.32 -2.06
CA ALA A 22 17.82 2.35 -1.95
C ALA A 22 17.83 1.77 -0.52
N PHE A 23 16.72 1.97 0.20
CA PHE A 23 16.55 1.52 1.58
C PHE A 23 16.61 -0.01 1.65
N ASP A 24 17.44 -0.52 2.55
CA ASP A 24 17.63 -1.94 2.82
C ASP A 24 16.38 -2.53 3.53
N ASP A 25 15.54 -3.23 2.76
CA ASP A 25 14.30 -3.91 3.18
C ASP A 25 14.55 -5.17 4.07
N THR A 26 15.77 -5.35 4.59
CA THR A 26 16.16 -6.60 5.28
C THR A 26 15.95 -6.60 6.80
N ASP A 27 15.86 -5.44 7.49
CA ASP A 27 15.53 -5.43 8.92
C ASP A 27 14.01 -5.41 9.16
N ARG A 28 13.37 -6.55 8.92
CA ARG A 28 11.95 -6.78 9.25
C ARG A 28 11.60 -6.52 10.72
N GLY A 29 12.60 -6.38 11.61
CA GLY A 29 12.40 -6.08 13.02
C GLY A 29 12.19 -4.59 13.31
N ARG A 30 12.47 -3.68 12.38
CA ARG A 30 12.41 -2.22 12.60
C ARG A 30 11.45 -1.54 11.66
N PHE A 31 11.01 -0.34 12.04
CA PHE A 31 10.25 0.54 11.17
C PHE A 31 11.14 1.24 10.14
N SER A 32 10.60 1.47 8.95
CA SER A 32 11.23 2.16 7.82
C SER A 32 10.43 3.40 7.41
N ALA A 33 11.10 4.37 6.81
CA ALA A 33 10.39 5.49 6.18
C ALA A 33 9.54 4.98 4.99
N GLY A 34 8.37 5.57 4.79
CA GLY A 34 7.43 5.21 3.74
C GLY A 34 6.53 4.02 4.05
N GLU A 35 6.75 3.29 5.15
CA GLU A 35 5.88 2.19 5.53
C GLU A 35 4.71 2.64 6.42
N LEU A 36 3.69 1.78 6.49
CA LEU A 36 2.49 2.00 7.28
C LEU A 36 2.69 1.46 8.72
N ALA A 37 2.42 2.31 9.71
CA ALA A 37 2.44 1.96 11.12
C ALA A 37 1.03 1.96 11.73
N LEU A 38 0.82 1.08 12.71
CA LEU A 38 -0.38 1.03 13.55
C LEU A 38 0.02 1.29 15.00
N PHE A 39 -0.49 2.36 15.57
CA PHE A 39 -0.30 2.71 16.97
C PHE A 39 -1.51 2.30 17.80
N LEU A 40 -1.29 1.56 18.87
CA LEU A 40 -2.32 1.12 19.80
C LEU A 40 -2.12 1.77 21.15
N ASP A 41 -3.18 2.37 21.69
CA ASP A 41 -3.15 2.89 23.05
C ASP A 41 -3.58 1.83 24.09
N ARG A 42 -3.43 2.17 25.37
CA ARG A 42 -3.84 1.30 26.49
C ARG A 42 -5.34 0.99 26.55
N LYS A 43 -6.17 1.73 25.82
CA LYS A 43 -7.62 1.50 25.72
C LYS A 43 -8.00 0.67 24.49
N GLY A 44 -7.01 0.23 23.70
CA GLY A 44 -7.21 -0.53 22.47
C GLY A 44 -7.65 0.33 21.28
N ARG A 45 -7.52 1.67 21.35
CA ARG A 45 -7.74 2.53 20.20
C ARG A 45 -6.55 2.44 19.25
N THR A 46 -6.86 2.31 17.96
CA THR A 46 -5.90 2.10 16.89
C THR A 46 -5.79 3.34 16.02
N TYR A 47 -4.57 3.72 15.67
CA TYR A 47 -4.26 4.86 14.79
C TYR A 47 -3.33 4.37 13.70
N GLN A 48 -3.71 4.60 12.45
CA GLN A 48 -2.90 4.21 11.30
C GLN A 48 -2.22 5.45 10.73
N GLU A 49 -0.93 5.36 10.45
CA GLU A 49 -0.12 6.48 9.96
C GLU A 49 0.91 6.00 8.94
N ASN A 50 1.18 6.82 7.91
CA ASN A 50 2.29 6.58 6.99
C ASN A 50 3.54 7.24 7.56
N LEU A 51 4.58 6.45 7.88
CA LEU A 51 5.82 6.99 8.41
C LEU A 51 6.56 7.77 7.32
N ALA A 52 6.97 8.99 7.65
CA ALA A 52 7.67 9.89 6.75
C ALA A 52 8.72 10.64 7.55
N LEU A 53 9.91 10.81 6.98
CA LEU A 53 11.00 11.56 7.63
C LEU A 53 10.55 12.99 7.94
N GLY A 54 10.81 13.46 9.15
CA GLY A 54 10.36 14.77 9.65
C GLY A 54 8.84 14.90 9.84
N GLY A 55 8.08 13.82 9.64
CA GLY A 55 6.63 13.81 9.83
C GLY A 55 6.23 13.67 11.30
N GLU A 56 4.96 13.95 11.58
CA GLU A 56 4.38 13.84 12.92
C GLU A 56 3.01 13.18 12.88
N PHE A 57 2.79 12.24 13.80
CA PHE A 57 1.49 11.66 14.08
C PHE A 57 0.80 12.48 15.20
N HIS A 58 -0.45 12.88 14.98
CA HIS A 58 -1.24 13.67 15.95
C HIS A 58 -2.50 12.92 16.41
N CYS A 59 -2.72 12.90 17.73
CA CYS A 59 -3.97 12.41 18.31
C CYS A 59 -4.34 13.19 19.58
N HIS A 60 -5.47 12.84 20.21
CA HIS A 60 -5.91 13.50 21.45
C HIS A 60 -4.95 13.23 22.64
N LEU A 61 -4.03 12.27 22.52
CA LEU A 61 -2.96 11.98 23.49
C LEU A 61 -1.69 12.81 23.25
N GLY A 62 -1.69 13.77 22.32
CA GLY A 62 -0.51 14.53 21.91
C GLY A 62 0.02 14.07 20.56
N TRP A 63 1.27 14.42 20.27
CA TRP A 63 1.93 14.12 19.01
C TRP A 63 3.12 13.19 19.21
N LEU A 64 3.52 12.48 18.16
CA LEU A 64 4.67 11.58 18.11
C LEU A 64 5.43 11.84 16.80
N ALA A 65 6.71 12.23 16.91
CA ALA A 65 7.55 12.42 15.73
C ALA A 65 7.84 11.07 15.06
N HIS A 66 7.71 11.01 13.74
CA HIS A 66 8.00 9.80 12.97
C HIS A 66 9.47 9.38 13.08
N ASP A 67 10.38 10.34 13.20
CA ASP A 67 11.82 10.07 13.37
C ASP A 67 12.14 9.36 14.69
N ALA A 68 11.25 9.44 15.69
CA ALA A 68 11.37 8.67 16.93
C ALA A 68 10.89 7.21 16.80
N VAL A 69 10.26 6.87 15.67
CA VAL A 69 9.70 5.55 15.36
C VAL A 69 10.51 4.86 14.26
N ILE A 70 10.89 5.60 13.21
CA ILE A 70 11.70 5.09 12.10
C ILE A 70 13.04 4.59 12.64
N GLY A 71 13.46 3.41 12.18
CA GLY A 71 14.64 2.70 12.66
C GLY A 71 14.47 2.07 14.06
N GLN A 72 13.32 2.19 14.71
CA GLN A 72 13.05 1.55 16.00
C GLN A 72 12.30 0.22 15.85
N PRO A 73 12.34 -0.67 16.86
CA PRO A 73 11.72 -1.98 16.76
C PRO A 73 10.20 -1.95 16.56
N VAL A 74 9.71 -2.76 15.63
CA VAL A 74 8.29 -3.10 15.54
C VAL A 74 7.88 -3.90 16.78
N GLY A 75 6.74 -3.57 17.36
CA GLY A 75 6.33 -4.06 18.68
C GLY A 75 6.87 -3.23 19.85
N GLY A 76 7.56 -2.12 19.58
CA GLY A 76 8.06 -1.18 20.59
C GLY A 76 6.99 -0.29 21.21
N TRP A 77 7.34 0.34 22.33
CA TRP A 77 6.51 1.34 23.02
C TRP A 77 7.04 2.74 22.75
N TYR A 78 6.17 3.61 22.25
CA TYR A 78 6.50 4.97 21.81
C TYR A 78 5.75 6.00 22.65
N THR A 79 6.46 7.01 23.14
CA THR A 79 5.91 8.01 24.06
C THR A 79 5.51 9.28 23.31
N THR A 80 4.26 9.71 23.45
CA THR A 80 3.76 10.97 22.87
C THR A 80 4.27 12.17 23.66
N SER A 81 4.12 13.37 23.09
CA SER A 81 4.49 14.64 23.73
C SER A 81 3.76 14.95 25.05
N ARG A 82 2.66 14.25 25.37
CA ARG A 82 1.96 14.34 26.67
C ARG A 82 2.27 13.17 27.61
N GLY A 83 3.26 12.34 27.30
CA GLY A 83 3.72 11.23 28.15
C GLY A 83 2.87 9.95 28.06
N HIS A 84 1.94 9.85 27.10
CA HIS A 84 1.21 8.61 26.88
C HIS A 84 2.03 7.64 26.05
N VAL A 85 1.92 6.33 26.33
CA VAL A 85 2.62 5.28 25.58
C VAL A 85 1.70 4.60 24.57
N LEU A 86 2.22 4.37 23.38
CA LEU A 86 1.57 3.68 22.28
C LEU A 86 2.41 2.45 21.88
N LEU A 87 1.76 1.32 21.64
CA LEU A 87 2.40 0.17 21.02
C LEU A 87 2.43 0.39 19.50
N GLY A 88 3.60 0.40 18.88
CA GLY A 88 3.74 0.51 17.43
C GLY A 88 3.93 -0.86 16.79
N ILE A 89 3.02 -1.26 15.90
CA ILE A 89 3.12 -2.51 15.10
C ILE A 89 2.85 -2.22 13.62
N ARG A 90 3.13 -3.20 12.75
CA ARG A 90 2.62 -3.17 11.37
C ARG A 90 1.14 -3.57 11.36
N PRO A 91 0.28 -2.84 10.63
CA PRO A 91 -1.11 -3.22 10.49
C PRO A 91 -1.24 -4.52 9.69
N THR A 92 -2.19 -5.36 10.07
CA THR A 92 -2.68 -6.42 9.17
C THR A 92 -3.50 -5.80 8.04
N LEU A 93 -3.77 -6.57 6.99
CA LEU A 93 -4.72 -6.13 5.96
C LEU A 93 -6.11 -5.83 6.55
N GLY A 94 -6.52 -6.57 7.59
CA GLY A 94 -7.80 -6.31 8.27
C GLY A 94 -7.82 -5.00 9.03
N ASP A 95 -6.71 -4.64 9.69
CA ASP A 95 -6.55 -3.33 10.33
C ASP A 95 -6.60 -2.21 9.29
N TYR A 96 -5.86 -2.40 8.19
CA TYR A 96 -5.83 -1.46 7.08
C TYR A 96 -7.22 -1.21 6.50
N VAL A 97 -7.93 -2.25 6.08
CA VAL A 97 -9.27 -2.12 5.48
C VAL A 97 -10.26 -1.45 6.43
N ARG A 98 -10.09 -1.67 7.75
CA ARG A 98 -10.91 -1.02 8.76
C ARG A 98 -10.60 0.48 8.88
N LEU A 99 -9.36 0.92 8.72
CA LEU A 99 -8.94 2.30 9.00
C LEU A 99 -8.73 3.14 7.74
N MET A 100 -8.69 2.52 6.56
CA MET A 100 -8.40 3.20 5.29
C MET A 100 -9.42 4.31 4.96
N PRO A 101 -9.00 5.38 4.29
CA PRO A 101 -9.91 6.39 3.76
C PRO A 101 -10.86 5.78 2.71
N ARG A 102 -12.16 5.79 2.99
CA ARG A 102 -13.16 5.17 2.11
C ARG A 102 -13.85 6.20 1.23
N GLY A 103 -14.22 5.82 0.02
CA GLY A 103 -15.20 6.54 -0.79
C GLY A 103 -16.46 5.68 -0.88
N PRO A 104 -16.50 4.71 -1.81
CA PRO A 104 -17.52 3.66 -1.84
C PRO A 104 -17.44 2.69 -0.65
N GLN A 105 -18.50 1.87 -0.49
CA GLN A 105 -18.53 0.79 0.48
C GLN A 105 -17.40 -0.22 0.20
N VAL A 106 -16.82 -0.80 1.26
CA VAL A 106 -15.74 -1.78 1.16
C VAL A 106 -16.18 -3.16 1.63
N ILE A 107 -15.57 -4.19 1.05
CA ILE A 107 -15.61 -5.58 1.55
C ILE A 107 -14.65 -5.70 2.73
N TYR A 108 -15.14 -6.20 3.87
CA TYR A 108 -14.35 -6.33 5.09
C TYR A 108 -13.55 -7.64 5.13
N ALA A 109 -12.54 -7.70 6.01
CA ALA A 109 -11.62 -8.82 6.15
C ALA A 109 -12.28 -10.21 6.23
N LYS A 110 -13.44 -10.33 6.89
CA LYS A 110 -14.17 -11.60 6.99
C LYS A 110 -14.57 -12.15 5.62
N ASP A 111 -14.97 -11.27 4.70
CA ASP A 111 -15.44 -11.64 3.38
C ASP A 111 -14.27 -11.69 2.40
N LEU A 112 -13.28 -10.80 2.54
CA LEU A 112 -12.05 -10.85 1.74
C LEU A 112 -11.33 -12.20 1.87
N GLY A 113 -11.18 -12.72 3.10
CA GLY A 113 -10.59 -14.04 3.32
C GLY A 113 -11.41 -15.16 2.67
N ASN A 114 -12.73 -15.09 2.77
CA ASN A 114 -13.62 -16.04 2.13
C ASN A 114 -13.55 -15.96 0.59
N ILE A 115 -13.51 -14.77 0.00
CA ILE A 115 -13.39 -14.58 -1.45
C ILE A 115 -12.09 -15.20 -1.95
N VAL A 116 -10.96 -14.86 -1.34
CA VAL A 116 -9.65 -15.41 -1.72
C VAL A 116 -9.66 -16.94 -1.64
N SER A 117 -10.24 -17.50 -0.57
CA SER A 117 -10.27 -18.95 -0.37
C SER A 117 -11.28 -19.67 -1.25
N MET A 118 -12.49 -19.14 -1.42
CA MET A 118 -13.59 -19.81 -2.14
C MET A 118 -13.47 -19.65 -3.65
N ALA A 119 -12.92 -18.53 -4.11
CA ALA A 119 -12.59 -18.33 -5.51
C ALA A 119 -11.28 -19.03 -5.91
N ASP A 120 -10.61 -19.73 -4.97
CA ASP A 120 -9.36 -20.46 -5.23
C ASP A 120 -8.32 -19.57 -5.92
N ILE A 121 -8.03 -18.41 -5.32
CA ILE A 121 -7.03 -17.47 -5.81
C ILE A 121 -5.64 -17.98 -5.39
N PHE A 122 -4.74 -18.16 -6.34
CA PHE A 122 -3.42 -18.75 -6.13
C PHE A 122 -2.28 -17.85 -6.66
N PRO A 123 -1.03 -18.03 -6.19
CA PRO A 123 0.12 -17.29 -6.70
C PRO A 123 0.32 -17.50 -8.20
N GLY A 124 0.51 -16.43 -8.96
CA GLY A 124 0.64 -16.44 -10.41
C GLY A 124 -0.69 -16.28 -11.17
N ALA A 125 -1.84 -16.29 -10.49
CA ALA A 125 -3.13 -16.18 -11.15
C ALA A 125 -3.34 -14.79 -11.80
N THR A 126 -4.07 -14.79 -12.92
CA THR A 126 -4.58 -13.59 -13.59
C THR A 126 -6.05 -13.39 -13.23
N ILE A 127 -6.36 -12.30 -12.54
CA ILE A 127 -7.70 -12.04 -11.99
C ILE A 127 -8.30 -10.81 -12.65
N VAL A 128 -9.56 -10.89 -13.06
CA VAL A 128 -10.37 -9.73 -13.41
C VAL A 128 -11.30 -9.41 -12.24
N GLU A 129 -11.30 -8.16 -11.80
CA GLU A 129 -12.29 -7.65 -10.85
C GLU A 129 -13.09 -6.48 -11.43
N ALA A 130 -14.31 -6.27 -10.92
CA ALA A 130 -15.10 -5.09 -11.25
C ALA A 130 -15.69 -4.46 -10.00
N GLY A 131 -15.62 -3.13 -9.95
CA GLY A 131 -15.90 -2.34 -8.75
C GLY A 131 -14.63 -2.09 -7.96
N PHE A 132 -13.69 -1.32 -8.52
CA PHE A 132 -12.42 -0.98 -7.86
C PHE A 132 -12.65 -0.32 -6.50
N GLY A 133 -13.68 0.52 -6.42
CA GLY A 133 -14.21 1.02 -5.16
C GLY A 133 -13.18 1.83 -4.37
N SER A 134 -12.83 1.35 -3.16
CA SER A 134 -11.74 1.95 -2.36
C SER A 134 -10.41 1.20 -2.46
N GLY A 135 -10.33 0.10 -3.23
CA GLY A 135 -9.13 -0.73 -3.40
C GLY A 135 -8.92 -1.85 -2.37
N ALA A 136 -9.90 -2.12 -1.50
CA ALA A 136 -9.79 -3.15 -0.45
C ALA A 136 -9.71 -4.58 -1.02
N LEU A 137 -10.60 -4.91 -1.96
CA LEU A 137 -10.61 -6.20 -2.66
C LEU A 137 -9.34 -6.36 -3.50
N THR A 138 -9.01 -5.34 -4.32
CA THR A 138 -7.79 -5.28 -5.12
C THR A 138 -6.54 -5.57 -4.30
N THR A 139 -6.41 -4.95 -3.12
CA THR A 139 -5.26 -5.15 -2.23
C THR A 139 -5.18 -6.60 -1.73
N ALA A 140 -6.33 -7.22 -1.44
CA ALA A 140 -6.37 -8.64 -1.06
C ALA A 140 -5.95 -9.55 -2.23
N LEU A 141 -6.46 -9.28 -3.44
CA LEU A 141 -6.13 -10.04 -4.65
C LEU A 141 -4.65 -9.91 -5.00
N LEU A 142 -4.09 -8.70 -5.05
CA LEU A 142 -2.68 -8.46 -5.36
C LEU A 142 -1.71 -9.17 -4.39
N ARG A 143 -2.12 -9.32 -3.12
CA ARG A 143 -1.35 -10.09 -2.13
C ARG A 143 -1.47 -11.59 -2.34
N ALA A 144 -2.65 -12.08 -2.74
CA ALA A 144 -2.90 -13.50 -2.97
C ALA A 144 -2.22 -14.02 -4.24
N VAL A 145 -2.27 -13.25 -5.34
CA VAL A 145 -1.65 -13.63 -6.63
C VAL A 145 -0.13 -13.50 -6.61
N GLY A 146 0.45 -12.79 -5.64
CA GLY A 146 1.89 -12.69 -5.47
C GLY A 146 2.61 -11.93 -6.61
N PRO A 147 3.95 -12.09 -6.71
CA PRO A 147 4.78 -11.31 -7.63
C PRO A 147 4.62 -11.70 -9.11
N ASP A 148 4.19 -12.92 -9.40
CA ASP A 148 4.07 -13.42 -10.78
C ASP A 148 2.64 -13.31 -11.34
N GLY A 149 1.66 -12.95 -10.49
CA GLY A 149 0.27 -12.81 -10.88
C GLY A 149 -0.12 -11.40 -11.30
N ARG A 150 -1.37 -11.25 -11.76
CA ARG A 150 -1.91 -10.00 -12.28
C ARG A 150 -3.34 -9.76 -11.81
N VAL A 151 -3.69 -8.50 -11.59
CA VAL A 151 -5.07 -8.08 -11.31
C VAL A 151 -5.43 -6.99 -12.31
N HIS A 152 -6.52 -7.17 -13.04
CA HIS A 152 -7.13 -6.13 -13.87
C HIS A 152 -8.46 -5.73 -13.24
N SER A 153 -8.58 -4.46 -12.84
CA SER A 153 -9.78 -3.92 -12.23
C SER A 153 -10.52 -3.00 -13.18
N TYR A 154 -11.83 -3.20 -13.30
CA TYR A 154 -12.73 -2.29 -14.00
C TYR A 154 -13.46 -1.36 -13.02
N GLU A 155 -13.54 -0.08 -13.35
CA GLU A 155 -14.24 0.94 -12.56
C GLU A 155 -14.94 1.95 -13.46
N ILE A 156 -16.26 2.10 -13.30
CA ILE A 156 -17.05 3.03 -14.09
C ILE A 156 -16.88 4.48 -13.62
N ASN A 157 -16.57 4.68 -12.34
CA ASN A 157 -16.47 6.00 -11.74
C ASN A 157 -15.02 6.44 -11.64
N GLU A 158 -14.53 7.11 -12.69
CA GLU A 158 -13.16 7.64 -12.76
C GLU A 158 -12.75 8.46 -11.51
N ALA A 159 -13.70 9.16 -10.89
CA ALA A 159 -13.42 10.02 -9.74
C ALA A 159 -12.89 9.27 -8.50
N VAL A 160 -13.14 7.95 -8.39
CA VAL A 160 -12.64 7.15 -7.25
C VAL A 160 -11.26 6.56 -7.49
N VAL A 161 -10.83 6.45 -8.76
CA VAL A 161 -9.64 5.69 -9.15
C VAL A 161 -8.37 6.25 -8.51
N SER A 162 -8.17 7.56 -8.52
CA SER A 162 -6.95 8.17 -7.94
C SER A 162 -6.81 7.89 -6.44
N LYS A 163 -7.92 7.97 -5.70
CA LYS A 163 -7.97 7.69 -4.27
C LYS A 163 -7.76 6.21 -3.99
N ALA A 164 -8.42 5.33 -4.75
CA ALA A 164 -8.26 3.89 -4.60
C ALA A 164 -6.83 3.44 -4.94
N MET A 165 -6.20 4.00 -5.97
CA MET A 165 -4.78 3.75 -6.27
C MET A 165 -3.86 4.21 -5.15
N SER A 166 -4.12 5.37 -4.54
CA SER A 166 -3.36 5.86 -3.37
C SER A 166 -3.50 4.89 -2.19
N ASN A 167 -4.71 4.40 -1.94
CA ASN A 167 -4.97 3.39 -0.93
C ASN A 167 -4.18 2.09 -1.20
N VAL A 168 -4.28 1.52 -2.40
CA VAL A 168 -3.51 0.30 -2.76
C VAL A 168 -2.01 0.52 -2.55
N ARG A 169 -1.46 1.65 -3.01
CA ARG A 169 -0.03 1.97 -2.89
C ARG A 169 0.46 2.12 -1.45
N SER A 170 -0.40 2.51 -0.52
CA SER A 170 -0.05 2.59 0.90
C SER A 170 0.22 1.22 1.55
N VAL A 171 -0.24 0.13 0.92
CA VAL A 171 -0.02 -1.25 1.40
C VAL A 171 0.90 -2.03 0.45
N ILE A 172 0.82 -1.74 -0.84
CA ILE A 172 1.56 -2.41 -1.92
C ILE A 172 2.17 -1.31 -2.79
N PRO A 173 3.39 -0.82 -2.46
CA PRO A 173 4.01 0.27 -3.19
C PRO A 173 4.22 -0.04 -4.68
N ASP A 174 4.61 -1.27 -5.00
CA ASP A 174 4.72 -1.75 -6.37
C ASP A 174 3.39 -2.29 -6.90
N THR A 175 2.70 -1.45 -7.66
CA THR A 175 1.44 -1.77 -8.35
C THR A 175 1.63 -2.12 -9.83
N SER A 176 2.84 -2.51 -10.27
CA SER A 176 3.10 -2.90 -11.67
C SER A 176 2.24 -4.07 -12.18
N ARG A 177 1.68 -4.85 -11.24
CA ARG A 177 0.80 -6.00 -11.48
C ARG A 177 -0.69 -5.66 -11.47
N LEU A 178 -1.03 -4.40 -11.25
CA LEU A 178 -2.39 -3.88 -11.26
C LEU A 178 -2.61 -3.04 -12.52
N GLU A 179 -3.56 -3.45 -13.34
CA GLU A 179 -4.12 -2.61 -14.39
C GLU A 179 -5.51 -2.13 -13.95
N VAL A 180 -5.83 -0.85 -14.20
CA VAL A 180 -7.15 -0.30 -13.90
C VAL A 180 -7.71 0.32 -15.17
N THR A 181 -8.83 -0.24 -15.64
CA THR A 181 -9.57 0.28 -16.79
C THR A 181 -10.77 1.06 -16.31
N VAL A 182 -10.87 2.32 -16.75
CA VAL A 182 -12.06 3.15 -16.55
C VAL A 182 -13.09 2.77 -17.60
N GLY A 183 -14.14 2.06 -17.21
CA GLY A 183 -15.14 1.56 -18.13
C GLY A 183 -16.13 0.58 -17.49
N ASP A 184 -17.23 0.34 -18.20
CA ASP A 184 -18.23 -0.65 -17.80
C ASP A 184 -17.77 -2.04 -18.26
N ILE A 185 -17.54 -2.93 -17.30
CA ILE A 185 -17.16 -4.32 -17.59
C ILE A 185 -18.22 -5.06 -18.44
N PHE A 186 -19.48 -4.62 -18.40
CA PHE A 186 -20.56 -5.21 -19.21
C PHE A 186 -20.47 -4.84 -20.70
N GLU A 187 -19.70 -3.82 -21.08
CA GLU A 187 -19.46 -3.45 -22.48
C GLU A 187 -18.45 -4.38 -23.17
N GLY A 188 -17.69 -5.16 -22.39
CA GLY A 188 -16.80 -6.19 -22.88
C GLY A 188 -15.53 -6.28 -22.04
N ILE A 189 -14.99 -7.50 -21.98
CA ILE A 189 -13.70 -7.81 -21.34
C ILE A 189 -12.74 -8.19 -22.47
N SER A 190 -11.63 -7.46 -22.60
CA SER A 190 -10.58 -7.77 -23.59
C SER A 190 -9.53 -8.75 -23.04
N ASP A 191 -9.54 -9.00 -21.74
CA ASP A 191 -8.66 -9.95 -21.08
C ASP A 191 -8.85 -11.37 -21.62
N THR A 192 -7.72 -12.04 -21.79
CA THR A 192 -7.64 -13.44 -22.21
C THR A 192 -6.84 -14.20 -21.15
N ASP A 193 -7.01 -15.52 -21.10
CA ASP A 193 -6.32 -16.40 -20.14
C ASP A 193 -6.54 -15.98 -18.66
N VAL A 194 -7.76 -15.52 -18.35
CA VAL A 194 -8.18 -15.14 -17.00
C VAL A 194 -8.49 -16.39 -16.18
N ASP A 195 -7.89 -16.49 -14.98
CA ASP A 195 -8.12 -17.60 -14.06
C ASP A 195 -9.43 -17.45 -13.29
N ARG A 196 -9.74 -16.24 -12.79
CA ARG A 196 -10.97 -15.97 -12.02
C ARG A 196 -11.51 -14.57 -12.30
N VAL A 197 -12.83 -14.42 -12.16
CA VAL A 197 -13.54 -13.14 -12.23
C VAL A 197 -14.28 -12.89 -10.92
N ILE A 198 -14.09 -11.71 -10.32
CA ILE A 198 -14.73 -11.31 -9.07
C ILE A 198 -15.52 -10.03 -9.29
N LEU A 199 -16.82 -10.03 -9.01
CA LEU A 199 -17.70 -8.90 -9.30
C LEU A 199 -18.30 -8.33 -8.00
N ASP A 200 -17.94 -7.11 -7.64
CA ASP A 200 -18.57 -6.33 -6.58
C ASP A 200 -19.37 -5.18 -7.20
N LEU A 201 -20.49 -5.55 -7.83
CA LEU A 201 -21.36 -4.64 -8.58
C LEU A 201 -22.79 -4.70 -8.03
N PRO A 202 -23.63 -3.66 -8.23
CA PRO A 202 -25.04 -3.70 -7.83
C PRO A 202 -25.86 -4.80 -8.53
N GLU A 203 -25.56 -5.09 -9.80
CA GLU A 203 -26.30 -6.05 -10.63
C GLU A 203 -25.36 -7.02 -11.36
N PRO A 204 -24.61 -7.88 -10.63
CA PRO A 204 -23.59 -8.73 -11.24
C PRO A 204 -24.19 -9.78 -12.19
N CYS A 205 -25.44 -10.18 -11.96
CA CYS A 205 -26.14 -11.20 -12.73
C CYS A 205 -26.69 -10.74 -14.08
N ARG A 206 -26.53 -9.46 -14.45
CA ARG A 206 -27.10 -8.93 -15.70
C ARG A 206 -26.63 -9.71 -16.93
N ASN A 207 -25.38 -10.15 -16.96
CA ASN A 207 -24.78 -10.90 -18.08
C ASN A 207 -24.18 -12.26 -17.70
N TRP A 208 -23.95 -12.55 -16.40
CA TRP A 208 -23.04 -13.64 -16.00
C TRP A 208 -23.59 -14.66 -15.00
N CYS A 209 -24.82 -14.50 -14.51
CA CYS A 209 -25.43 -15.56 -13.71
C CYS A 209 -26.14 -16.55 -14.63
N TRP A 210 -25.83 -17.84 -14.45
CA TRP A 210 -26.59 -18.92 -15.08
C TRP A 210 -28.02 -18.98 -14.50
N PRO A 211 -29.02 -19.38 -15.31
CA PRO A 211 -30.41 -19.49 -14.87
C PRO A 211 -30.63 -20.56 -13.78
#